data_AF-A0A6J7UEM0-F1
#
_entry.id   AF-A0A6J7UEM0-F1
#
_cell.length_a   1.000
_cell.length_b   1.000
_cell.length_c   1.000
_cell.angle_alpha   90.00
_cell.angle_beta   90.00
_cell.angle_gamma   90.00
#
_symmetry.space_group_name_H-M   'P 1'
#
loop_
_entity.id
_entity.type
_entity.pdbx_description
1 polymer ?
#
loop_
_entity_poly.entity_id
_entity_poly.type
_entity_poly.pdbx_seq_one_letter_code
_entity_poly.pdbx_strand_id
1 'polypeptide(L)' 'MQDRKIRGWYVVLGGIVFAILPLSVALIASIFVDDALNEGSSAFGVLPWLTFFTAPIGAVAVLIGLIIGFVNLVKRKG' A
#
# COMPACT_ATOMS: atom_id res chain seq x y z
N MET A 1 7.61 24.15 -8.37
CA MET A 1 8.28 23.41 -7.27
C MET A 1 7.30 22.65 -6.37
N GLN A 2 6.09 23.17 -6.14
CA GLN A 2 5.06 22.57 -5.28
C GLN A 2 4.59 21.17 -5.76
N ASP A 3 4.48 20.97 -7.08
CA ASP A 3 4.04 19.69 -7.67
C ASP A 3 4.92 18.50 -7.30
N ARG A 4 6.25 18.65 -7.19
CA ARG A 4 7.12 17.48 -6.95
C ARG A 4 7.01 16.94 -5.53
N LYS A 5 6.75 17.82 -4.57
CA LYS A 5 6.55 17.44 -3.15
C LYS A 5 5.22 16.70 -2.98
N ILE A 6 4.19 17.21 -3.63
CA ILE A 6 2.85 16.61 -3.71
C ILE A 6 2.93 15.24 -4.41
N ARG A 7 3.69 15.13 -5.51
CA ARG A 7 3.90 13.87 -6.25
C ARG A 7 4.58 12.78 -5.41
N GLY A 8 5.65 13.11 -4.68
CA GLY A 8 6.30 12.14 -3.79
C GLY A 8 5.34 11.62 -2.71
N TRP A 9 4.50 12.51 -2.16
CA TRP A 9 3.52 12.14 -1.15
C TRP A 9 2.40 11.24 -1.68
N TYR A 10 1.89 11.51 -2.89
CA TYR A 10 0.93 10.61 -3.53
C TYR A 10 1.49 9.22 -3.82
N VAL A 11 2.78 9.13 -4.18
CA VAL A 11 3.44 7.84 -4.38
C VAL A 11 3.58 7.06 -3.07
N VAL A 12 3.91 7.74 -1.96
CA VAL A 12 3.94 7.11 -0.63
C VAL A 12 2.56 6.61 -0.21
N LEU A 13 1.53 7.46 -0.31
CA LEU A 13 0.16 7.10 0.06
C LEU A 13 -0.37 5.94 -0.80
N GLY A 14 -0.12 5.99 -2.11
CA GLY A 14 -0.46 4.91 -3.03
C GLY A 14 0.23 3.60 -2.65
N GLY A 15 1.51 3.65 -2.29
CA GLY A 15 2.26 2.48 -1.83
C GLY A 15 1.72 1.86 -0.53
N ILE A 16 1.39 2.69 0.46
CA ILE A 16 0.79 2.23 1.73
C ILE A 16 -0.56 1.55 1.47
N VAL A 17 -1.42 2.17 0.66
CA VAL A 17 -2.72 1.60 0.30
C VAL A 17 -2.51 0.26 -0.40
N PHE A 18 -1.65 0.19 -1.40
CA PHE A 18 -1.42 -1.04 -2.14
C PHE A 18 -0.89 -2.18 -1.25
N ALA A 19 -0.04 -1.86 -0.28
CA ALA A 19 0.54 -2.85 0.61
C ALA A 19 -0.45 -3.42 1.64
N ILE A 20 -1.37 -2.59 2.14
CA ILE A 20 -2.20 -2.94 3.30
C ILE A 20 -3.63 -3.30 2.89
N LEU A 21 -4.16 -2.72 1.82
CA LEU A 21 -5.57 -2.79 1.46
C LEU A 21 -6.10 -4.23 1.30
N PRO A 22 -5.44 -5.17 0.60
CA PRO A 22 -5.99 -6.51 0.43
C PRO A 22 -6.18 -7.22 1.77
N LEU A 23 -5.19 -7.12 2.67
CA LEU A 23 -5.27 -7.70 4.01
C LEU A 23 -6.37 -7.02 4.85
N SER A 24 -6.45 -5.69 4.82
CA SER A 24 -7.51 -4.97 5.56
C SER A 24 -8.91 -5.34 5.09
N VAL A 25 -9.12 -5.51 3.78
CA VAL A 25 -10.41 -5.95 3.25
C VAL A 25 -10.76 -7.36 3.74
N ALA A 26 -9.80 -8.29 3.74
CA ALA A 26 -9.99 -9.65 4.26
C ALA A 26 -10.39 -9.64 5.75
N LEU A 27 -9.70 -8.83 6.55
CA LEU A 27 -9.96 -8.71 7.98
C LEU A 27 -11.32 -8.07 8.27
N ILE A 28 -11.70 -7.02 7.54
CA ILE A 28 -13.02 -6.41 7.68
C ILE A 28 -14.11 -7.41 7.28
N ALA A 29 -13.91 -8.17 6.20
CA ALA A 29 -14.87 -9.20 5.77
C ALA A 29 -15.07 -10.29 6.82
N SER A 30 -14.03 -10.66 7.58
CA SER A 30 -14.13 -11.65 8.67
C SER A 30 -15.04 -11.25 9.84
N ILE A 31 -15.42 -9.97 9.94
CA ILE A 31 -16.41 -9.50 10.93
C ILE A 31 -17.83 -9.90 10.50
N PHE A 32 -18.06 -10.08 9.19
CA PHE A 32 -19.39 -10.28 8.61
C PHE A 32 -19.58 -11.66 7.95
N VAL A 33 -18.49 -12.40 7.71
CA VAL A 33 -18.49 -13.69 7.03
C VAL A 33 -17.62 -14.66 7.83
N ASP A 34 -18.24 -15.72 8.36
CA ASP A 34 -17.60 -16.67 9.29
C ASP A 34 -16.35 -17.33 8.71
N ASP A 35 -16.38 -17.69 7.42
CA ASP A 35 -15.27 -18.33 6.71
C ASP A 35 -14.48 -17.35 5.83
N ALA A 36 -14.50 -16.03 6.11
CA ALA A 36 -13.92 -15.02 5.22
C ALA A 36 -12.46 -15.30 4.81
N LEU A 37 -11.65 -15.82 5.74
CA LEU A 37 -10.23 -16.11 5.53
C LEU A 37 -9.96 -17.51 4.98
N ASN A 38 -10.99 -18.33 4.77
CA ASN A 38 -10.86 -19.66 4.20
C ASN A 38 -10.86 -19.58 2.67
N GLU A 39 -9.70 -19.84 2.09
CA GLU A 39 -9.43 -19.83 0.65
C GLU A 39 -10.19 -20.90 -0.15
N GLY A 40 -10.64 -21.97 0.51
CA GLY A 40 -11.40 -23.04 -0.12
C GLY A 40 -12.91 -22.80 -0.17
N SER A 41 -13.44 -21.88 0.65
CA SER A 41 -14.89 -21.64 0.79
C SER A 41 -15.31 -20.17 0.65
N SER A 42 -14.37 -19.22 0.66
CA SER A 42 -14.65 -17.78 0.61
C SER A 42 -13.82 -17.07 -0.45
N ALA A 43 -14.48 -16.19 -1.22
CA ALA A 43 -13.81 -15.29 -2.16
C ALA A 43 -12.84 -14.31 -1.47
N PHE A 44 -13.06 -13.98 -0.19
CA PHE A 44 -12.17 -13.11 0.57
C PHE A 44 -10.88 -13.83 1.02
N GLY A 45 -10.87 -15.17 1.01
CA GLY A 45 -9.73 -15.98 1.44
C GLY A 45 -8.52 -15.87 0.51
N VAL A 46 -8.71 -15.35 -0.71
CA VAL A 46 -7.61 -15.07 -1.66
C VAL A 46 -6.86 -13.77 -1.33
N LEU A 47 -7.46 -12.85 -0.58
CA LEU A 47 -6.91 -11.51 -0.35
C LEU A 47 -5.65 -11.50 0.54
N PRO A 48 -5.52 -12.34 1.58
CA PRO A 48 -4.24 -12.53 2.27
C PRO A 48 -3.12 -12.96 1.31
N TRP A 49 -3.40 -13.83 0.34
CA TRP A 49 -2.42 -14.22 -0.67
C TRP A 49 -2.04 -13.08 -1.59
N LEU A 50 -3.02 -12.30 -2.02
CA LEU A 50 -2.78 -11.12 -2.85
C LEU A 50 -1.83 -10.14 -2.15
N THR A 51 -1.87 -10.04 -0.82
CA THR A 51 -0.97 -9.20 -0.01
C THR A 51 0.50 -9.58 -0.20
N PHE A 52 0.85 -10.85 -0.41
CA PHE A 52 2.24 -11.24 -0.68
C PHE A 52 2.80 -10.63 -1.97
N PHE A 53 1.93 -10.30 -2.93
CA PHE A 53 2.34 -9.63 -4.17
C PHE A 53 2.26 -8.12 -4.04
N THR A 54 1.20 -7.59 -3.40
CA THR A 54 0.99 -6.15 -3.33
C THR A 54 1.84 -5.47 -2.26
N ALA A 55 2.19 -6.15 -1.16
CA ALA A 55 3.02 -5.58 -0.10
C ALA A 55 4.45 -5.24 -0.55
N PRO A 56 5.19 -6.11 -1.28
CA PRO A 56 6.48 -5.74 -1.84
C PRO A 56 6.40 -4.55 -2.81
N ILE A 57 5.38 -4.53 -3.69
CA ILE A 57 5.17 -3.44 -4.65
C ILE A 57 4.89 -2.12 -3.91
N GLY A 58 4.02 -2.17 -2.89
CA GLY A 58 3.70 -1.02 -2.07
C GLY A 58 4.91 -0.50 -1.27
N ALA A 59 5.73 -1.41 -0.72
CA ALA A 59 6.97 -1.04 -0.04
C ALA A 59 7.96 -0.32 -0.96
N VAL A 60 8.13 -0.83 -2.20
CA VAL A 60 8.96 -0.18 -3.22
C VAL A 60 8.41 1.20 -3.58
N ALA A 61 7.10 1.35 -3.75
CA ALA A 61 6.48 2.64 -4.01
C ALA A 61 6.71 3.63 -2.85
N VAL A 62 6.55 3.21 -1.60
CA VAL A 62 6.87 4.03 -0.43
C VAL A 62 8.32 4.49 -0.46
N LEU A 63 9.27 3.59 -0.68
CA LEU A 63 10.69 3.92 -0.79
C LEU A 63 10.96 4.97 -1.88
N ILE A 64 10.40 4.78 -3.08
CA ILE A 64 10.54 5.74 -4.20
C ILE A 64 9.96 7.10 -3.83
N GLY A 65 8.77 7.13 -3.26
CA GLY A 65 8.11 8.38 -2.84
C GLY A 65 8.90 9.14 -1.78
N LEU A 66 9.47 8.42 -0.80
CA LEU A 66 10.35 8.99 0.22
C LEU A 66 11.65 9.54 -0.37
N ILE A 67 12.30 8.81 -1.28
CA ILE A 67 13.51 9.27 -1.98
C ILE A 67 13.22 10.55 -2.76
N ILE A 68 12.12 10.61 -3.52
CA ILE A 68 11.70 11.82 -4.24
C ILE A 68 11.48 12.98 -3.27
N GLY A 69 10.80 12.72 -2.15
CA GLY A 69 10.58 13.72 -1.10
C GLY A 69 11.89 14.27 -0.52
N PHE A 70 12.83 13.38 -0.20
CA PHE A 70 14.13 13.73 0.36
C PHE A 70 15.00 14.53 -0.63
N VAL A 71 15.11 14.08 -1.88
CA VAL A 71 15.88 14.79 -2.92
C VAL A 71 15.34 16.20 -3.13
N ASN A 72 14.02 16.37 -3.13
CA ASN A 72 13.40 17.69 -3.24
C ASN A 72 13.68 18.58 -2.01
N LEU A 73 13.77 17.99 -0.82
CA LEU A 73 14.12 18.73 0.40
C LEU A 73 15.56 19.24 0.36
N VAL A 74 16.52 18.39 -0.03
CA VAL A 74 17.94 18.75 -0.13
C VAL A 74 18.14 19.85 -1.18
N LYS A 75 17.56 19.70 -2.37
CA LYS A 75 17.65 20.71 -3.45
C LYS A 75 17.01 22.06 -3.11
N ARG A 76 16.21 22.15 -2.05
CA ARG A 76 15.59 23.40 -1.61
C ARG A 76 16.43 24.15 -0.58
N LYS A 77 17.42 23.49 0.02
CA LYS A 77 18.31 24.06 1.05
C LYS A 77 19.67 24.50 0.52
N GLY A 78 20.09 23.98 -0.63
CA GLY A 78 21.33 24.36 -1.33
C GLY A 78 21.11 25.43 -2.38
#